data_AF-A0A7S1R903-F1
#
_entry.id   AF-A0A7S1R903-F1
#
_cell.length_a   1.000
_cell.length_b   1.000
_cell.length_c   1.000
_cell.angle_alpha   90.00
_cell.angle_beta   90.00
_cell.angle_gamma   90.00
#
_symmetry.space_group_name_H-M   'P 1'
#
loop_
_entity.id
_entity.type
_entity.pdbx_description
1 polymer ?
#
loop_
_entity_poly.entity_id
_entity_poly.type
_entity_poly.pdbx_seq_one_letter_code
_entity_poly.pdbx_strand_id
1 'polypeptide(L)'
;GSHSEAARLFAEAQASRAVPSEWISDGVLDLHGSPWRLALLAVRGAVEDMVQAAAEVPRGSAKGLRIVTGAGFHAEGGKSVLWSVVLALLREEFHVTVRHDAHDVGSFV
;
A
#
# COMPACT_ATOMS: atom_id res chain seq x y z
N GLY A 1 -18.81 13.86 8.07
CA GLY A 1 -18.97 12.42 7.84
C GLY A 1 -17.94 11.90 6.86
N SER A 2 -16.67 11.79 7.29
CA SER A 2 -15.61 11.11 6.53
C SER A 2 -14.55 10.58 7.51
N HIS A 3 -14.25 11.35 8.57
CA HIS A 3 -13.41 10.90 9.69
C HIS A 3 -13.96 9.67 10.44
N SER A 4 -15.29 9.54 10.59
CA SER A 4 -15.91 8.39 11.26
C SER A 4 -15.83 7.11 10.43
N GLU A 5 -15.83 7.24 9.10
CA GLU A 5 -15.82 6.12 8.18
C GLU A 5 -14.40 5.56 8.01
N ALA A 6 -13.41 6.43 7.85
CA ALA A 6 -12.00 6.03 7.86
C ALA A 6 -11.60 5.36 9.20
N ALA A 7 -12.12 5.85 10.33
CA ALA A 7 -11.87 5.25 11.65
C ALA A 7 -12.54 3.87 11.80
N ARG A 8 -13.76 3.71 11.28
CA ARG A 8 -14.46 2.41 11.25
C ARG A 8 -13.71 1.39 10.39
N LEU A 9 -13.34 1.79 9.16
CA LEU A 9 -12.56 0.94 8.24
C LEU A 9 -11.19 0.58 8.83
N PHE A 10 -10.54 1.49 9.58
CA PHE A 10 -9.30 1.20 10.30
C PHE A 10 -9.49 0.17 11.42
N ALA A 11 -10.57 0.28 12.20
CA ALA A 11 -10.88 -0.69 13.24
C ALA A 11 -11.23 -2.07 12.63
N GLU A 12 -11.99 -2.10 11.54
CA GLU A 12 -12.36 -3.32 10.82
C GLU A 12 -11.14 -3.99 10.16
N ALA A 13 -10.26 -3.22 9.51
CA ALA A 13 -9.02 -3.74 8.92
C ALA A 13 -8.04 -4.26 9.98
N GLN A 14 -7.91 -3.59 11.13
CA GLN A 14 -7.11 -4.12 12.25
C GLN A 14 -7.71 -5.41 12.81
N ALA A 15 -9.03 -5.46 12.99
CA ALA A 15 -9.70 -6.61 13.58
C ALA A 15 -9.70 -7.83 12.65
N SER A 16 -9.83 -7.61 11.34
CA SER A 16 -9.89 -8.68 10.34
C SER A 16 -8.53 -9.06 9.77
N ARG A 17 -7.49 -8.21 9.94
CA ARG A 17 -6.24 -8.24 9.16
C ARG A 17 -6.44 -8.16 7.64
N ALA A 18 -7.66 -7.91 7.16
CA ALA A 18 -7.97 -7.84 5.75
C ALA A 18 -7.92 -6.38 5.29
N VAL A 19 -7.27 -6.13 4.16
CA VAL A 19 -7.41 -4.86 3.45
C VAL A 19 -8.81 -4.86 2.82
N PRO A 20 -9.63 -3.82 3.03
CA PRO A 20 -10.92 -3.73 2.34
C PRO A 20 -10.71 -3.84 0.83
N SER A 21 -11.43 -4.75 0.17
CA SER A 21 -11.29 -5.03 -1.26
C SER A 21 -11.48 -3.78 -2.14
N GLU A 22 -12.21 -2.78 -1.66
CA GLU A 22 -12.39 -1.49 -2.33
C GLU A 22 -11.09 -0.67 -2.49
N TRP A 23 -10.02 -1.02 -1.77
CA TRP A 23 -8.74 -0.30 -1.84
C TRP A 23 -7.77 -0.92 -2.83
N ILE A 24 -8.05 -2.15 -3.28
CA ILE A 24 -7.24 -2.88 -4.24
C ILE A 24 -8.09 -3.12 -5.49
N SER A 25 -7.87 -2.32 -6.52
CA SER A 25 -8.49 -2.49 -7.83
C SER A 25 -7.41 -2.78 -8.87
N ASP A 26 -7.53 -3.90 -9.58
CA ASP A 26 -6.60 -4.31 -10.64
C ASP A 26 -5.10 -4.29 -10.25
N GLY A 27 -4.80 -4.68 -9.00
CA GLY A 27 -3.43 -4.68 -8.48
C GLY A 27 -2.90 -3.30 -8.09
N VAL A 28 -3.77 -2.29 -7.97
CA VAL A 28 -3.44 -0.95 -7.49
C VAL A 28 -4.03 -0.76 -6.09
N LEU A 29 -3.16 -0.47 -5.12
CA LEU A 29 -3.50 -0.03 -3.77
C LEU A 29 -3.40 1.50 -3.69
N ASP A 30 -4.55 2.18 -3.64
CA ASP A 30 -4.59 3.64 -3.54
C ASP A 30 -4.71 4.12 -2.10
N LEU A 31 -3.70 4.85 -1.64
CA LEU A 31 -3.54 5.37 -0.29
C LEU A 31 -3.51 6.90 -0.26
N HIS A 32 -3.85 7.58 -1.37
CA HIS A 32 -3.82 9.04 -1.39
C HIS A 32 -4.78 9.62 -0.34
N GLY A 33 -4.31 10.59 0.43
CA GLY A 33 -5.11 11.21 1.50
C GLY A 33 -5.38 10.32 2.72
N SER A 34 -4.95 9.06 2.70
CA SER A 34 -5.12 8.15 3.84
C SER A 34 -4.23 8.54 5.03
N PRO A 35 -4.73 8.42 6.28
CA PRO A 35 -3.88 8.53 7.46
C PRO A 35 -2.73 7.52 7.41
N TRP A 36 -1.51 7.95 7.76
CA TRP A 36 -0.31 7.14 7.58
C TRP A 36 -0.37 5.77 8.28
N ARG A 37 -0.99 5.67 9.47
CA ARG A 37 -1.14 4.40 10.19
C ARG A 37 -2.02 3.41 9.43
N LEU A 38 -3.09 3.91 8.82
CA LEU A 38 -4.04 3.12 8.06
C LEU A 38 -3.43 2.65 6.75
N ALA A 39 -2.70 3.54 6.08
CA ALA A 39 -1.91 3.19 4.90
C ALA A 39 -0.90 2.07 5.18
N LEU A 40 -0.20 2.09 6.31
CA LEU A 40 0.73 1.02 6.67
C LEU A 40 0.06 -0.33 6.84
N LEU A 41 -1.10 -0.37 7.51
CA LEU A 41 -1.86 -1.62 7.65
C LEU A 41 -2.33 -2.15 6.30
N ALA A 42 -2.82 -1.26 5.43
CA ALA A 42 -3.24 -1.63 4.10
C ALA A 42 -2.08 -2.18 3.26
N VAL A 43 -0.90 -1.56 3.33
CA VAL A 43 0.28 -2.09 2.63
C VAL A 43 0.69 -3.46 3.17
N ARG A 44 0.68 -3.67 4.49
CA ARG A 44 1.00 -4.98 5.08
C ARG A 44 0.07 -6.06 4.55
N GLY A 45 -1.24 -5.88 4.69
CA GLY A 45 -2.21 -6.88 4.26
C GLY A 45 -2.13 -7.15 2.75
N ALA A 46 -1.99 -6.10 1.93
CA ALA A 46 -1.89 -6.27 0.48
C ALA A 46 -0.64 -7.04 0.06
N VAL A 47 0.50 -6.82 0.73
CA VAL A 47 1.73 -7.55 0.45
C VAL A 47 1.65 -8.99 0.96
N GLU A 48 1.06 -9.22 2.14
CA GLU A 48 0.82 -10.58 2.67
C GLU A 48 -0.07 -11.39 1.72
N ASP A 49 -1.19 -10.83 1.28
CA ASP A 49 -2.10 -11.43 0.30
C ASP A 49 -1.38 -11.73 -1.01
N MET A 50 -0.55 -10.80 -1.51
CA MET A 50 0.23 -10.99 -2.72
C MET A 50 1.27 -12.10 -2.58
N VAL A 51 1.99 -12.17 -1.44
CA VAL A 51 2.97 -13.22 -1.17
C VAL A 51 2.29 -14.58 -1.09
N GLN A 52 1.12 -14.66 -0.46
CA GLN A 52 0.33 -15.88 -0.40
C GLN A 52 -0.16 -16.31 -1.79
N ALA A 53 -0.72 -15.39 -2.58
CA ALA A 53 -1.15 -15.66 -3.95
C ALA A 53 0.03 -16.06 -4.86
N ALA A 54 1.21 -15.46 -4.66
CA ALA A 54 2.42 -15.78 -5.41
C ALA A 54 2.93 -17.21 -5.13
N ALA A 55 2.64 -17.77 -3.95
CA ALA A 55 2.97 -19.15 -3.63
C ALA A 55 2.15 -20.18 -4.43
N GLU A 56 0.97 -19.78 -4.94
CA GLU A 56 0.04 -20.66 -5.66
C GLU A 56 0.25 -20.64 -7.18
N VAL A 57 1.04 -19.70 -7.70
CA VAL A 57 1.29 -19.55 -9.15
C VAL A 57 2.73 -19.94 -9.55
N PRO A 58 2.97 -20.37 -10.80
CA PRO A 58 4.32 -20.69 -11.26
C PRO A 58 5.29 -19.52 -11.07
N ARG A 59 6.52 -19.81 -10.62
CA ARG A 59 7.57 -18.80 -10.43
C ARG A 59 7.72 -17.94 -11.69
N GLY A 60 7.65 -16.61 -11.51
CA GLY A 60 7.74 -15.63 -12.59
C GLY A 60 6.40 -15.21 -13.20
N SER A 61 5.28 -15.77 -12.77
CA SER A 61 3.92 -15.38 -13.22
C SER A 61 3.18 -14.49 -12.22
N ALA A 62 3.78 -14.20 -11.06
CA ALA A 62 3.19 -13.32 -10.06
C ALA A 62 3.11 -11.88 -10.61
N LYS A 63 1.94 -11.26 -10.48
CA LYS A 63 1.75 -9.84 -10.80
C LYS A 63 2.23 -9.01 -9.63
N GLY A 64 2.96 -7.93 -9.89
CA GLY A 64 3.34 -6.98 -8.85
C GLY A 64 2.15 -6.11 -8.41
N LEU A 65 2.26 -5.56 -7.20
CA LEU A 65 1.35 -4.57 -6.65
C LEU A 65 1.74 -3.17 -7.17
N ARG A 66 0.83 -2.21 -7.30
CA ARG A 66 1.13 -0.79 -7.49
C ARG A 66 0.61 -0.05 -6.25
N ILE A 67 1.37 0.87 -5.68
CA ILE A 67 0.97 1.58 -4.43
C ILE A 67 1.02 3.08 -4.66
N VAL A 68 -0.15 3.72 -4.60
CA VAL A 68 -0.32 5.15 -4.78
C VAL A 68 -0.32 5.85 -3.43
N THR A 69 0.73 6.62 -3.11
CA THR A 69 0.90 7.35 -1.84
C THR A 69 0.64 8.87 -1.92
N GLY A 70 0.14 9.34 -3.07
CA GLY A 70 -0.15 10.74 -3.37
C GLY A 70 1.09 11.58 -3.75
N ALA A 71 0.85 12.74 -4.37
CA ALA A 71 1.88 13.56 -5.03
C ALA A 71 2.74 14.44 -4.10
N GLY A 72 2.60 14.33 -2.78
CA GLY A 72 3.50 15.00 -1.83
C GLY A 72 3.41 16.52 -1.75
N PHE A 73 2.41 17.16 -2.38
CA PHE A 73 2.25 18.64 -2.43
C PHE A 73 2.14 19.34 -1.07
N HIS A 74 1.91 18.59 0.02
CA HIS A 74 1.80 19.12 1.39
C HIS A 74 2.96 18.74 2.32
N ALA A 75 4.02 18.12 1.81
CA ALA A 75 5.18 17.73 2.60
C ALA A 75 6.35 18.69 2.38
N GLU A 76 7.04 19.05 3.47
CA GLU A 76 8.25 19.87 3.42
C GLU A 76 9.33 19.14 2.59
N GLY A 77 9.74 19.72 1.46
CA GLY A 77 10.66 19.09 0.50
C GLY A 77 10.01 18.27 -0.64
N GLY A 78 8.69 18.33 -0.80
CA GLY A 78 7.98 17.80 -1.99
C GLY A 78 7.90 16.27 -2.08
N LYS A 79 8.22 15.55 -1.00
CA LYS A 79 8.13 14.08 -0.91
C LYS A 79 7.07 13.69 0.10
N SER A 80 6.08 12.89 -0.33
CA SER A 80 5.03 12.39 0.56
C SER A 80 5.64 11.69 1.77
N VAL A 81 5.29 12.11 3.00
CA VAL A 81 5.67 11.39 4.24
C VAL A 81 5.24 9.93 4.15
N LEU A 82 4.08 9.69 3.53
CA LEU A 82 3.53 8.36 3.32
C LEU A 82 4.43 7.49 2.45
N TRP A 83 5.01 8.05 1.37
CA TRP A 83 5.98 7.33 0.54
C TRP A 83 7.17 6.83 1.36
N SER A 84 7.78 7.69 2.18
CA SER A 84 8.96 7.32 2.96
C SER A 84 8.66 6.19 3.95
N VAL A 85 7.51 6.26 4.62
CA VAL A 85 7.11 5.25 5.60
C VAL A 85 6.74 3.92 4.94
N VAL A 86 6.03 3.96 3.80
CA VAL A 86 5.71 2.76 3.01
C VAL A 86 6.99 2.12 2.45
N LEU A 87 7.93 2.92 1.94
CA LEU A 87 9.19 2.41 1.41
C LEU A 87 10.03 1.72 2.50
N ALA A 88 10.08 2.29 3.72
CA ALA A 88 10.76 1.68 4.85
C ALA A 88 10.12 0.32 5.20
N LEU A 89 8.80 0.27 5.37
CA LEU A 89 8.06 -0.97 5.63
C LEU A 89 8.39 -2.06 4.60
N LEU A 90 8.31 -1.74 3.32
CA LEU A 90 8.51 -2.70 2.23
C LEU A 90 9.94 -3.24 2.18
N ARG A 91 10.95 -2.41 2.47
CA ARG A 91 12.36 -2.83 2.45
C ARG A 91 12.77 -3.58 3.70
N GLU A 92 12.38 -3.07 4.86
CA GLU A 92 12.87 -3.56 6.15
C GLU A 92 12.13 -4.81 6.61
N GLU A 93 10.83 -4.91 6.34
CA GLU A 93 10.03 -6.04 6.81
C GLU A 93 9.82 -7.08 5.71
N PHE A 94 9.39 -6.64 4.53
CA PHE A 94 9.05 -7.56 3.43
C PHE A 94 10.20 -7.86 2.48
N HIS A 95 11.32 -7.13 2.58
CA HIS A 95 12.50 -7.31 1.73
C HIS A 95 12.18 -7.28 0.23
N VAL A 96 11.16 -6.50 -0.19
CA VAL A 96 10.74 -6.43 -1.59
C VAL A 96 11.53 -5.38 -2.37
N THR A 97 11.75 -5.67 -3.66
CA THR A 97 12.34 -4.70 -4.59
C THR A 97 11.29 -3.68 -5.00
N VAL A 98 11.59 -2.40 -4.79
CA VAL A 98 10.68 -1.29 -5.13
C VAL A 98 11.21 -0.55 -6.35
N ARG A 99 10.39 -0.43 -7.40
CA ARG A 99 10.64 0.46 -8.54
C ARG A 99 9.82 1.73 -8.36
N HIS A 100 10.43 2.88 -8.61
CA HIS A 100 9.77 4.18 -8.48
C HIS A 100 9.77 4.86 -9.85
N ASP A 101 8.58 5.08 -10.41
CA ASP A 101 8.42 5.92 -11.60
C ASP A 101 8.17 7.35 -11.16
N ALA A 102 8.98 8.28 -11.64
CA ALA A 102 8.87 9.71 -11.28
C ALA A 102 7.61 10.39 -11.86
N HIS A 103 6.88 9.69 -12.74
CA HIS A 103 5.66 10.16 -13.39
C HIS A 103 4.41 9.46 -12.89
N ASP A 104 4.55 8.38 -12.11
CA ASP A 104 3.44 7.53 -11.73
C ASP A 104 3.76 6.82 -10.42
N VAL A 105 2.80 6.85 -9.50
CA VAL A 105 3.04 6.54 -8.10
C VAL A 105 3.36 5.05 -7.95
N GLY A 106 4.66 4.71 -7.91
CA GLY A 106 5.26 3.42 -7.54
C GLY A 106 4.59 2.16 -8.12
N SER A 107 5.06 1.66 -9.26
CA SER A 107 4.73 0.31 -9.75
C SER A 107 5.74 -0.71 -9.25
N PHE A 108 5.29 -1.86 -8.75
CA PHE A 108 6.14 -2.96 -8.27
C PHE A 108 6.05 -4.14 -9.26
N VAL A 109 7.13 -4.93 -9.37
CA VAL A 109 7.24 -6.16 -10.17
C VAL A 109 7.75 -7.28 -9.29
#